data_AF-A0A6N9V1I0-F1
#
_entry.id   AF-A0A6N9V1I0-F1
#
_cell.length_a   1.000
_cell.length_b   1.000
_cell.length_c   1.000
_cell.angle_alpha   90.00
_cell.angle_beta   90.00
_cell.angle_gamma   90.00
#
_symmetry.space_group_name_H-M   'P 1'
#
loop_
_entity.id
_entity.type
_entity.pdbx_description
1 polymer ?
#
loop_
_entity_poly.entity_id
_entity_poly.type
_entity_poly.pdbx_seq_one_letter_code
_entity_poly.pdbx_strand_id
1 'polypeptide(L)'
;VERAKGADDVVLLGIPTRGVHLAGRLAAKLAEITSRPVPVGSLDITMYRDDLRLKPARAIGRTEIPADGIDGRLVVLVDDVLFSGRTIRAALDALGDIGRPRAVQLAVLVDRGHRELPIRADYVGK
;
A
#
# COMPACT_ATOMS: atom_id res chain seq x y z
N VAL A 1 3.90 20.05 -13.47
CA VAL A 1 3.42 20.31 -12.09
C VAL A 1 1.91 20.15 -12.11
N GLU A 2 1.38 18.92 -12.02
CA GLU A 2 -0.08 18.67 -11.95
C GLU A 2 -0.35 17.15 -11.78
N ARG A 3 -0.45 16.67 -10.53
CA ARG A 3 -1.09 15.36 -10.21
C ARG A 3 -1.78 15.32 -8.82
N ALA A 4 -1.91 16.45 -8.13
CA ALA A 4 -2.46 16.52 -6.78
C ALA A 4 -3.67 17.46 -6.67
N LYS A 5 -4.57 17.49 -7.66
CA LYS A 5 -5.83 18.24 -7.59
C LYS A 5 -6.90 17.59 -6.67
N GLY A 6 -6.52 16.68 -5.78
CA GLY A 6 -7.46 15.97 -4.91
C GLY A 6 -6.79 15.26 -3.75
N ALA A 7 -5.98 15.97 -2.95
CA ALA A 7 -5.45 15.44 -1.69
C ALA A 7 -6.57 15.03 -0.69
N ASP A 8 -7.82 15.41 -0.99
CA ASP A 8 -8.99 15.22 -0.13
C ASP A 8 -9.54 13.79 -0.11
N ASP A 9 -8.93 12.86 -0.83
CA ASP A 9 -9.47 11.51 -0.99
C ASP A 9 -8.39 10.42 -1.15
N VAL A 10 -7.30 10.58 -0.39
CA VAL A 10 -6.17 9.64 -0.37
C VAL A 10 -6.20 8.80 0.91
N VAL A 11 -6.02 7.48 0.77
CA VAL A 11 -5.80 6.55 1.89
C VAL A 11 -4.46 5.85 1.71
N LEU A 12 -3.62 5.85 2.75
CA LEU A 12 -2.37 5.10 2.76
C LEU A 12 -2.59 3.73 3.41
N LEU A 13 -2.26 2.65 2.72
CA LEU A 13 -2.30 1.30 3.29
C LEU A 13 -0.89 0.70 3.25
N GLY A 14 -0.30 0.52 4.43
CA GLY A 14 1.00 -0.12 4.56
C GLY A 14 0.90 -1.63 4.50
N ILE A 15 1.79 -2.27 3.74
CA ILE A 15 1.91 -3.74 3.73
C ILE A 15 2.81 -4.16 4.90
N PRO A 16 2.35 -5.02 5.82
CA PRO A 16 3.15 -5.44 6.96
C PRO A 16 4.45 -6.15 6.58
N THR A 17 5.53 -5.96 7.35
CA THR A 17 5.63 -5.15 8.59
C THR A 17 6.14 -3.73 8.32
N ARG A 18 7.25 -3.59 7.59
CA ARG A 18 7.96 -2.31 7.39
C ARG A 18 7.15 -1.28 6.59
N GLY A 19 6.30 -1.72 5.66
CA GLY A 19 5.42 -0.84 4.89
C GLY A 19 4.43 -0.06 5.77
N VAL A 20 3.96 -0.65 6.88
CA VAL A 20 3.07 0.03 7.85
C VAL A 20 3.76 1.20 8.55
N HIS A 21 4.99 1.00 9.02
CA HIS A 21 5.77 2.07 9.62
C HIS A 21 6.08 3.19 8.62
N LEU A 22 6.37 2.83 7.37
CA LEU A 22 6.60 3.80 6.30
C LEU A 22 5.32 4.59 5.97
N ALA A 23 4.17 3.92 5.90
CA ALA A 23 2.88 4.57 5.67
C ALA A 23 2.55 5.59 6.76
N GLY A 24 2.77 5.25 8.04
CA GLY A 24 2.55 6.17 9.15
C GLY A 24 3.47 7.41 9.08
N ARG A 25 4.74 7.22 8.72
CA ARG A 25 5.68 8.34 8.51
C ARG A 25 5.29 9.23 7.32
N LEU A 26 4.81 8.64 6.23
CA LEU A 26 4.30 9.37 5.08
C LEU A 26 3.04 10.16 5.43
N ALA A 27 2.10 9.55 6.16
CA ALA A 27 0.88 10.21 6.61
C ALA A 27 1.19 11.46 7.46
N ALA A 28 2.12 11.34 8.42
CA ALA A 28 2.55 12.47 9.25
C ALA A 28 3.14 13.62 8.41
N LYS A 29 4.07 13.32 7.51
CA LYS A 29 4.67 14.33 6.62
C LYS A 29 3.66 14.99 5.68
N LEU A 30 2.74 14.20 5.13
CA LEU A 30 1.68 14.74 4.27
C LEU A 30 0.71 15.61 5.06
N ALA A 31 0.42 15.25 6.31
CA ALA A 31 -0.43 16.07 7.17
C ALA A 31 0.21 17.43 7.50
N GLU A 32 1.52 17.47 7.73
CA GLU A 32 2.27 18.72 7.89
C GLU A 32 2.17 19.62 6.64
N ILE A 33 2.29 19.04 5.44
CA ILE A 33 2.26 19.77 4.16
C ILE A 33 0.85 20.26 3.81
N THR A 34 -0.16 19.41 4.04
CA THR A 34 -1.55 19.67 3.62
C THR A 34 -2.39 20.33 4.72
N SER A 35 -1.87 20.41 5.95
CA SER A 35 -2.61 20.84 7.14
C SER A 35 -3.89 20.03 7.39
N ARG A 36 -3.93 18.76 6.96
CA ARG A 36 -5.07 17.86 7.09
C ARG A 36 -4.60 16.44 7.43
N PRO A 37 -5.32 15.70 8.29
CA PRO A 37 -4.97 14.31 8.58
C PRO A 37 -5.14 13.45 7.31
N VAL A 38 -4.17 12.58 7.04
CA VAL A 38 -4.26 11.58 5.97
C VAL A 38 -4.64 10.23 6.58
N PRO A 39 -5.77 9.62 6.20
CA PRO A 39 -6.15 8.28 6.66
C PRO A 39 -5.06 7.26 6.33
N VAL A 40 -4.66 6.49 7.35
CA VAL A 40 -3.63 5.46 7.24
C VAL A 40 -4.10 4.17 7.89
N GLY A 41 -3.75 3.04 7.28
CA GLY A 41 -4.09 1.71 7.75
C GLY A 41 -3.04 0.67 7.36
N SER A 42 -3.37 -0.60 7.59
CA SER A 42 -2.54 -1.75 7.24
C SER A 42 -3.33 -2.76 6.42
N LEU A 43 -2.66 -3.43 5.49
CA LEU A 43 -3.25 -4.48 4.68
C LEU A 43 -2.42 -5.77 4.81
N ASP A 44 -2.90 -6.70 5.65
CA ASP A 44 -2.29 -8.03 5.70
C ASP A 44 -2.65 -8.82 4.45
N ILE A 45 -1.61 -9.34 3.80
CA ILE A 45 -1.71 -10.08 2.54
C ILE A 45 -1.37 -11.55 2.73
N THR A 46 -1.18 -12.01 3.97
CA THR A 46 -0.57 -13.30 4.28
C THR A 46 -1.34 -14.42 3.59
N MET A 47 -2.68 -14.39 3.66
CA MET A 47 -3.57 -15.39 3.06
C MET A 47 -3.73 -15.26 1.53
N TYR A 48 -3.23 -14.19 0.92
CA TYR A 48 -3.36 -13.93 -0.53
C TYR A 48 -2.10 -14.29 -1.31
N ARG A 49 -1.05 -14.73 -0.62
CA ARG A 49 0.22 -15.08 -1.26
C ARG A 49 0.10 -16.40 -2.02
N ASP A 50 0.66 -16.41 -3.23
CA ASP A 50 0.71 -17.59 -4.10
C ASP A 50 1.73 -18.65 -3.64
N ASP A 51 2.65 -18.30 -2.75
CA ASP A 51 3.74 -19.13 -2.26
C ASP A 51 3.51 -19.72 -0.86
N LEU A 52 2.27 -19.68 -0.34
CA LEU A 52 1.90 -20.15 1.00
C LEU A 52 2.34 -21.59 1.32
N ARG A 53 2.34 -22.48 0.32
CA ARG A 53 2.74 -23.89 0.48
C ARG A 53 4.25 -24.12 0.37
N LEU A 54 4.98 -23.15 -0.17
CA LEU A 54 6.40 -23.27 -0.52
C LEU A 54 7.32 -22.59 0.50
N LYS A 55 6.76 -21.73 1.36
CA LYS A 55 7.52 -20.97 2.36
C LYS A 55 7.01 -21.24 3.78
N PRO A 56 7.85 -21.01 4.80
CA PRO A 56 7.42 -21.11 6.19
C PRO A 56 6.21 -20.22 6.46
N ALA A 57 5.32 -20.70 7.33
CA ALA A 57 4.18 -19.94 7.81
C ALA A 57 4.65 -18.61 8.39
N ARG A 58 4.02 -17.52 7.97
CA ARG A 58 4.17 -16.21 8.61
C ARG A 58 2.99 -15.99 9.55
N ALA A 59 3.24 -15.28 10.65
CA ALA A 59 2.15 -14.81 11.49
C ALA A 59 1.23 -13.91 10.68
N ILE A 60 -0.07 -14.17 10.75
CA ILE A 60 -1.10 -13.34 10.11
C ILE A 60 -1.07 -11.97 10.81
N GLY A 61 -0.81 -10.92 10.03
CA GLY A 61 -0.91 -9.55 10.48
C GLY A 61 -2.37 -9.09 10.60
N ARG A 62 -2.58 -7.91 11.15
CA ARG A 62 -3.90 -7.30 11.19
C ARG A 62 -4.10 -6.38 9.99
N THR A 63 -5.20 -6.58 9.28
CA THR A 63 -5.72 -5.59 8.34
C THR A 63 -6.52 -4.55 9.13
N GLU A 64 -6.15 -3.29 9.00
CA GLU A 64 -6.80 -2.15 9.64
C GLU A 64 -7.12 -1.13 8.56
N ILE A 65 -8.41 -0.98 8.26
CA ILE A 65 -8.90 -0.02 7.27
C ILE A 65 -9.48 1.18 8.02
N PRO A 66 -9.21 2.43 7.58
CA PRO A 66 -9.83 3.61 8.17
C PRO A 66 -11.37 3.50 8.18
N ALA A 67 -12.02 4.13 9.17
CA ALA A 67 -13.46 4.00 9.38
C ALA A 67 -14.31 4.40 8.14
N ASP A 68 -13.85 5.39 7.39
CA ASP A 68 -14.50 5.85 6.16
C ASP A 68 -14.34 4.88 4.96
N GLY A 69 -13.60 3.79 5.14
CA GLY A 69 -13.35 2.81 4.10
C GLY A 69 -12.43 3.30 2.98
N ILE A 70 -12.47 2.57 1.85
CA ILE A 70 -11.63 2.78 0.66
C ILE A 70 -12.43 2.99 -0.63
N ASP A 71 -13.75 2.87 -0.59
CA ASP A 71 -14.61 2.92 -1.77
C ASP A 71 -14.56 4.29 -2.44
N GLY A 72 -14.31 4.31 -3.76
CA GLY A 72 -14.19 5.54 -4.53
C GLY A 72 -12.94 6.38 -4.25
N ARG A 73 -12.08 5.96 -3.30
CA ARG A 73 -10.89 6.71 -2.88
C ARG A 73 -9.66 6.36 -3.71
N LEU A 74 -8.64 7.20 -3.65
CA LEU A 74 -7.29 6.85 -4.12
C LEU A 74 -6.56 6.11 -3.00
N VAL A 75 -6.30 4.81 -3.20
CA VAL A 75 -5.49 4.02 -2.26
C VAL A 75 -4.04 4.04 -2.72
N VAL A 76 -3.13 4.39 -1.83
CA VAL A 76 -1.69 4.25 -2.04
C VAL A 76 -1.19 3.10 -1.17
N LEU A 77 -0.84 1.98 -1.81
CA LEU A 77 -0.13 0.89 -1.16
C LEU A 77 1.30 1.34 -0.86
N VAL A 78 1.77 1.05 0.35
CA VAL A 78 3.10 1.43 0.80
C VAL A 78 3.89 0.19 1.21
N ASP A 79 5.04 -0.01 0.57
CA ASP A 79 5.97 -1.08 0.90
C ASP A 79 7.41 -0.55 1.01
N ASP A 80 8.31 -1.31 1.63
CA ASP A 80 9.70 -0.88 1.74
C ASP A 80 10.48 -1.13 0.44
N VAL A 81 10.29 -2.29 -0.19
CA VAL A 81 11.06 -2.73 -1.34
C VAL A 81 10.17 -3.35 -2.41
N LEU A 82 10.16 -2.77 -3.60
CA LEU A 82 9.60 -3.42 -4.79
C LEU A 82 10.65 -4.32 -5.45
N PHE A 83 10.39 -5.63 -5.48
CA PHE A 83 11.23 -6.63 -6.14
C PHE A 83 10.44 -7.36 -7.25
N SER A 84 10.05 -8.62 -7.07
CA SER A 84 9.34 -9.39 -8.11
C SER A 84 7.93 -8.88 -8.45
N GLY A 85 7.29 -8.17 -7.50
CA GLY A 85 5.92 -7.67 -7.62
C GLY A 85 4.85 -8.57 -6.98
N ARG A 86 5.18 -9.79 -6.54
CA ARG A 86 4.20 -10.74 -5.98
C ARG A 86 3.50 -10.23 -4.71
N THR A 87 4.24 -9.58 -3.82
CA THR A 87 3.68 -8.91 -2.63
C THR A 87 2.56 -7.94 -3.01
N ILE A 88 2.80 -7.12 -4.03
CA ILE A 88 1.84 -6.11 -4.48
C ILE A 88 0.65 -6.76 -5.18
N ARG A 89 0.87 -7.84 -5.95
CA ARG A 89 -0.23 -8.59 -6.54
C ARG A 89 -1.19 -9.13 -5.48
N ALA A 90 -0.65 -9.76 -4.43
CA ALA A 90 -1.43 -10.25 -3.30
C ALA A 90 -2.15 -9.11 -2.54
N ALA A 91 -1.51 -7.94 -2.42
CA ALA A 91 -2.15 -6.74 -1.87
C ALA A 91 -3.33 -6.27 -2.71
N LEU A 92 -3.22 -6.29 -4.05
CA LEU A 92 -4.33 -5.94 -4.93
C LEU A 92 -5.50 -6.92 -4.80
N ASP A 93 -5.23 -8.22 -4.63
CA ASP A 93 -6.28 -9.21 -4.36
C ASP A 93 -6.95 -8.96 -3.01
N ALA A 94 -6.16 -8.79 -1.94
CA ALA A 94 -6.69 -8.48 -0.61
C ALA A 94 -7.54 -7.20 -0.58
N LEU A 95 -7.11 -6.17 -1.32
CA LEU A 95 -7.86 -4.92 -1.45
C LEU A 95 -9.20 -5.12 -2.17
N GLY A 96 -9.23 -6.01 -3.17
CA GLY A 96 -10.43 -6.38 -3.90
C GLY A 96 -11.48 -7.08 -3.05
N ASP A 97 -11.10 -7.74 -1.95
CA ASP A 97 -12.06 -8.33 -1.01
C ASP A 97 -12.60 -7.31 0.01
N ILE A 98 -11.91 -6.18 0.17
CA ILE A 98 -12.25 -5.13 1.14
C ILE A 98 -13.15 -4.05 0.55
N GLY A 99 -12.92 -3.65 -0.70
CA GLY A 99 -13.66 -2.53 -1.30
C GLY A 99 -13.29 -2.24 -2.75
N ARG A 100 -13.76 -1.10 -3.25
CA ARG A 100 -13.65 -0.67 -4.65
C ARG A 100 -13.05 0.74 -4.73
N PRO A 101 -11.73 0.89 -4.57
CA PRO A 101 -11.08 2.18 -4.74
C PRO A 101 -11.19 2.67 -6.18
N ARG A 102 -11.20 4.00 -6.37
CA ARG A 102 -11.20 4.62 -7.71
C ARG A 102 -9.89 4.35 -8.45
N ALA A 103 -8.79 4.31 -7.72
CA ALA A 103 -7.47 4.00 -8.23
C ALA A 103 -6.59 3.44 -7.11
N VAL A 104 -5.61 2.62 -7.52
CA VAL A 104 -4.56 2.11 -6.63
C VAL A 104 -3.22 2.56 -7.17
N GLN A 105 -2.40 3.17 -6.31
CA GLN A 105 -1.02 3.53 -6.59
C GLN A 105 -0.07 2.80 -5.64
N LEU A 106 1.21 2.76 -5.99
CA LEU A 106 2.25 2.12 -5.20
C LEU A 106 3.38 3.10 -4.87
N ALA A 107 3.65 3.27 -3.58
CA ALA A 107 4.83 3.96 -3.07
C ALA A 107 5.79 2.98 -2.42
N VAL A 108 7.06 3.00 -2.82
CA VAL A 108 8.11 2.20 -2.19
C VAL A 108 9.34 3.02 -1.84
N LEU A 109 10.08 2.59 -0.82
CA LEU A 109 11.36 3.23 -0.49
C LEU A 109 12.47 2.84 -1.47
N VAL A 110 12.50 1.59 -1.92
CA VAL A 110 13.53 1.09 -2.85
C VAL A 110 12.89 0.27 -3.95
N ASP A 111 13.29 0.52 -5.19
CA ASP A 111 12.97 -0.35 -6.33
C ASP A 111 14.22 -1.13 -6.76
N ARG A 112 14.17 -2.46 -6.65
CA ARG A 112 15.30 -3.35 -6.99
C ARG A 112 15.20 -3.95 -8.39
N GLY A 113 14.18 -3.62 -9.17
CA GLY A 113 13.93 -4.28 -10.46
C GLY A 113 13.60 -5.77 -10.33
N HIS A 114 14.04 -6.57 -11.30
CA HIS A 114 13.79 -8.02 -11.39
C HIS A 114 12.30 -8.41 -11.29
N ARG A 115 11.47 -7.69 -12.05
CA ARG A 115 10.03 -7.93 -12.10
C ARG A 115 9.72 -9.30 -12.68
N GLU A 116 8.84 -10.02 -11.99
CA GLU A 116 8.17 -11.22 -12.50
C GLU A 116 6.72 -10.91 -12.92
N LEU A 117 6.16 -9.80 -12.40
CA LEU A 117 4.84 -9.29 -12.74
C LEU A 117 4.96 -7.86 -13.30
N PRO A 118 4.05 -7.44 -14.20
CA PRO A 118 4.07 -6.11 -14.82
C PRO A 118 3.60 -5.01 -13.86
N ILE A 119 4.23 -4.93 -12.68
CA ILE A 119 3.92 -4.00 -11.59
C ILE A 119 5.05 -2.99 -11.46
N ARG A 120 4.69 -1.72 -11.46
CA ARG A 120 5.61 -0.59 -11.25
C ARG A 120 5.16 0.22 -10.05
N ALA A 121 6.12 0.81 -9.35
CA ALA A 121 5.82 1.83 -8.36
C ALA A 121 5.53 3.17 -9.06
N ASP A 122 4.57 3.91 -8.51
CA ASP A 122 4.28 5.29 -8.90
C ASP A 122 5.24 6.27 -8.20
N TYR A 123 5.67 5.91 -6.99
CA TYR A 123 6.61 6.69 -6.17
C TYR A 123 7.73 5.78 -5.67
N VAL A 124 8.98 6.19 -5.90
CA VAL A 124 10.17 5.46 -5.46
C VAL A 124 11.04 6.39 -4.63
N GLY A 125 11.36 5.98 -3.40
CA GLY A 125 12.33 6.65 -2.55
C GLY A 125 13.72 6.60 -3.15
N LYS A 126 14.51 7.64 -2.91
CA LYS A 126 15.91 7.70 -3.30
C LYS A 126 16.76 8.08 -2.09
#